data_AF-A0A0C2DDA8-F1
#
_entry.id   AF-A0A0C2DDA8-F1
#
_cell.length_a   1.000
_cell.length_b   1.000
_cell.length_c   1.000
_cell.angle_alpha   90.00
_cell.angle_beta   90.00
_cell.angle_gamma   90.00
#
_symmetry.space_group_name_H-M   'P 1'
#
loop_
_entity.id
_entity.type
_entity.pdbx_description
1 polymer ?
#
loop_
_entity_poly.entity_id
_entity_poly.type
_entity_poly.pdbx_seq_one_letter_code
_entity_poly.pdbx_strand_id
1 'polypeptide(L)'
;MYAEMAAWLQAQGKTFRYGFHLVRSSYWFTPSPAVTKELFGSLRKDLKVPSVLAELLLTEQLFQFPEKIGSQQVKSVRDLTIGYDNSMPDNKPVLPLSTTSEMITFNLASGSVATLRASGTEPKIKYYIELKTAPGKKER
;
A
#
# COMPACT_ATOMS: atom_id res chain seq x y z
N MET A 1 -8.05 12.78 18.22
CA MET A 1 -8.84 11.69 17.61
C MET A 1 -9.16 10.53 18.54
N TYR A 2 -8.23 9.63 18.93
CA TYR A 2 -8.60 8.49 19.80
C TYR A 2 -9.10 8.90 21.20
N ALA A 3 -8.56 9.97 21.78
CA ALA A 3 -9.00 10.50 23.07
C ALA A 3 -10.43 11.08 23.02
N GLU A 4 -10.75 11.86 21.99
CA GLU A 4 -12.10 12.44 21.82
C GLU A 4 -13.14 11.35 21.52
N MET A 5 -12.78 10.36 20.70
CA MET A 5 -13.65 9.22 20.40
C MET A 5 -13.89 8.35 21.64
N ALA A 6 -12.87 8.14 22.46
CA ALA A 6 -12.99 7.42 23.73
C ALA A 6 -13.86 8.18 24.74
N ALA A 7 -13.68 9.51 24.86
CA ALA A 7 -14.50 10.36 25.72
C ALA A 7 -15.98 10.38 25.28
N TRP A 8 -16.24 10.46 23.96
CA TRP A 8 -17.59 10.40 23.42
C TRP A 8 -18.27 9.05 23.68
N LEU A 9 -17.55 7.94 23.51
CA LEU A 9 -18.07 6.59 23.82
C LEU A 9 -18.35 6.41 25.31
N GLN A 10 -17.46 6.92 26.17
CA GLN A 10 -17.65 6.91 27.62
C GLN A 10 -18.92 7.67 28.03
N ALA A 11 -19.18 8.84 27.44
CA ALA A 11 -20.39 9.62 27.67
C ALA A 11 -21.68 8.86 27.29
N GLN A 12 -21.58 7.86 26.41
CA GLN A 12 -22.69 6.97 26.04
C GLN A 12 -22.72 5.64 26.82
N GLY A 13 -21.89 5.46 27.85
CA GLY A 13 -21.78 4.21 28.58
C GLY A 13 -21.20 3.05 27.77
N LYS A 14 -20.54 3.35 26.63
CA LYS A 14 -19.93 2.35 25.75
C LYS A 14 -18.44 2.24 26.05
N THR A 15 -17.91 1.03 25.96
CA THR A 15 -16.46 0.77 26.02
C THR A 15 -15.96 0.33 24.65
N PHE A 16 -14.70 0.66 24.34
CA PHE A 16 -14.07 0.28 23.08
C PHE A 16 -12.70 -0.33 23.37
N ARG A 17 -12.49 -1.55 22.88
CA ARG A 17 -11.20 -2.22 22.94
C ARG A 17 -10.54 -2.12 21.57
N TYR A 18 -9.44 -1.38 21.49
CA TYR A 18 -8.60 -1.30 20.29
C TYR A 18 -7.23 -1.90 20.57
N GLY A 19 -6.56 -2.36 19.51
CA GLY A 19 -5.17 -2.78 19.60
C GLY A 19 -4.24 -1.58 19.55
N PHE A 20 -2.93 -1.81 19.68
CA PHE A 20 -1.94 -0.81 19.34
C PHE A 20 -2.02 -0.44 17.85
N HIS A 21 -2.04 0.87 17.56
CA HIS A 21 -2.03 1.44 16.23
C HIS A 21 -0.79 2.34 16.08
N LEU A 22 0.07 2.02 15.12
CA LEU A 22 1.23 2.85 14.79
C LEU A 22 1.06 3.42 13.38
N VAL A 23 1.21 4.74 13.28
CA VAL A 23 1.31 5.42 11.98
C VAL A 23 2.73 5.93 11.83
N ARG A 24 3.41 5.52 10.76
CA ARG A 24 4.73 6.02 10.39
C ARG A 24 4.68 6.57 8.97
N SER A 25 4.97 7.85 8.83
CA SER A 25 5.09 8.53 7.54
C SER A 25 6.48 9.14 7.44
N SER A 26 7.25 8.74 6.44
CA SER A 26 8.61 9.25 6.22
C SER A 26 9.02 9.02 4.75
N TYR A 27 10.31 9.16 4.43
CA TYR A 27 10.82 9.03 3.08
C TYR A 27 12.26 8.51 3.06
N TRP A 28 12.67 8.01 1.90
CA TRP A 28 14.06 7.72 1.57
C TRP A 28 14.47 8.51 0.33
N PHE A 29 15.68 9.03 0.31
CA PHE A 29 16.24 9.59 -0.90
C PHE A 29 16.58 8.47 -1.89
N THR A 30 16.28 8.69 -3.16
CA THR A 30 16.66 7.80 -4.25
C THR A 30 17.75 8.47 -5.08
N PRO A 31 18.82 7.75 -5.49
CA PRO A 31 19.92 8.37 -6.23
C PRO A 31 19.50 8.93 -7.60
N SER A 32 18.47 8.35 -8.22
CA SER A 32 17.93 8.80 -9.50
C SER A 32 16.49 8.30 -9.72
N PRO A 33 15.74 8.91 -10.67
CA PRO A 33 14.44 8.39 -11.10
C PRO A 33 14.50 6.96 -11.65
N ALA A 34 15.64 6.56 -12.23
CA ALA A 34 15.84 5.20 -12.74
C ALA A 34 15.82 4.17 -11.60
N VAL A 35 16.48 4.46 -10.48
CA VAL A 35 16.45 3.58 -9.28
C VAL A 35 15.04 3.49 -8.70
N THR A 36 14.30 4.60 -8.69
CA THR A 36 12.88 4.56 -8.30
C THR A 36 12.07 3.64 -9.20
N LYS A 37 12.21 3.78 -10.52
CA LYS A 37 11.51 2.94 -11.49
C LYS A 37 11.90 1.46 -11.37
N GLU A 38 13.18 1.17 -11.14
CA GLU A 38 13.67 -0.19 -10.92
C GLU A 38 13.08 -0.79 -9.63
N LEU A 39 13.05 -0.03 -8.53
CA LEU A 39 12.47 -0.48 -7.27
C LEU A 39 10.99 -0.83 -7.44
N PHE A 40 10.19 0.08 -8.00
CA PHE A 40 8.76 -0.18 -8.23
C PHE A 40 8.55 -1.30 -9.26
N GLY A 41 9.38 -1.37 -10.30
CA GLY A 41 9.40 -2.48 -11.26
C GLY A 41 9.68 -3.82 -10.58
N SER A 42 10.58 -3.86 -9.59
CA SER A 42 10.88 -5.09 -8.84
C SER A 42 9.71 -5.55 -7.96
N LEU A 43 8.93 -4.61 -7.41
CA LEU A 43 7.70 -4.92 -6.66
C LEU A 43 6.58 -5.48 -7.55
N ARG A 44 6.67 -5.28 -8.86
CA ARG A 44 5.73 -5.80 -9.87
C ARG A 44 6.21 -7.11 -10.52
N LYS A 45 7.38 -7.62 -10.14
CA LYS A 45 7.98 -8.78 -10.81
C LYS A 45 7.24 -10.06 -10.45
N ASP A 46 6.50 -10.55 -11.43
CA ASP A 46 6.87 -11.77 -12.18
C ASP A 46 6.13 -11.79 -13.54
N LEU A 47 6.69 -11.08 -14.53
CA LEU A 47 6.28 -11.22 -15.93
C LEU A 47 7.19 -12.27 -16.58
N LYS A 48 6.76 -13.53 -16.64
CA LYS A 48 7.32 -14.53 -17.58
C LYS A 48 6.89 -14.22 -19.02
N VAL A 49 6.95 -12.96 -19.43
CA VAL A 49 6.38 -12.53 -20.70
C VAL A 49 7.30 -11.48 -21.32
N PRO A 50 7.82 -11.71 -22.53
CA PRO A 50 8.66 -10.76 -23.25
C PRO A 50 8.01 -9.38 -23.37
N SER A 51 8.83 -8.33 -23.32
CA SER A 51 8.45 -6.91 -23.36
C SER A 51 7.51 -6.50 -24.50
N VAL A 52 7.46 -7.30 -25.57
CA VAL A 52 6.58 -7.11 -26.73
C VAL A 52 5.11 -7.47 -26.48
N LEU A 53 4.76 -8.07 -25.34
CA LEU A 53 3.38 -8.40 -24.96
C LEU A 53 2.86 -7.58 -23.77
N ALA A 54 3.61 -6.57 -23.31
CA ALA A 54 3.21 -5.76 -22.15
C ALA A 54 1.83 -5.08 -22.32
N GLU A 55 1.46 -4.72 -23.55
CA GLU A 55 0.13 -4.19 -23.87
C GLU A 55 -0.99 -5.24 -23.78
N LEU A 56 -0.70 -6.51 -24.13
CA LEU A 56 -1.61 -7.67 -23.97
C LEU A 56 -1.69 -8.17 -22.51
N LEU A 57 -0.77 -7.76 -21.65
CA LEU A 57 -0.79 -8.10 -20.21
C LEU A 57 -1.65 -7.15 -19.38
N LEU A 58 -1.92 -5.95 -19.89
CA LEU A 58 -2.89 -5.04 -19.28
C LEU A 58 -4.33 -5.58 -19.39
N THR A 59 -4.61 -6.41 -20.41
CA THR A 59 -5.92 -7.06 -20.57
C THR A 59 -6.12 -8.28 -19.67
N GLU A 60 -5.04 -9.01 -19.33
CA GLU A 60 -5.09 -10.21 -18.48
C GLU A 60 -4.63 -9.97 -17.02
N GLN A 61 -4.12 -8.78 -16.70
CA GLN A 61 -3.74 -8.33 -15.34
C GLN A 61 -2.84 -9.31 -14.55
N LEU A 62 -1.91 -9.96 -15.25
CA LEU A 62 -0.97 -10.94 -14.69
C LEU A 62 0.19 -10.28 -13.92
N PHE A 63 -0.12 -9.37 -12.99
CA PHE A 63 0.87 -8.79 -12.09
C PHE A 63 1.07 -9.70 -10.88
N GLN A 64 2.31 -10.06 -10.59
CA GLN A 64 2.68 -10.70 -9.32
C GLN A 64 3.31 -9.66 -8.40
N PHE A 65 2.61 -9.38 -7.32
CA PHE A 65 3.09 -8.55 -6.22
C PHE A 65 3.54 -9.45 -5.06
N PRO A 66 4.35 -8.95 -4.11
CA PRO A 66 4.68 -9.71 -2.91
C PRO A 66 3.44 -10.25 -2.20
N GLU A 67 3.41 -11.56 -1.95
CA GLU A 67 2.33 -12.19 -1.18
C GLU A 67 2.42 -11.86 0.32
N LYS A 68 3.60 -11.42 0.78
CA LYS A 68 3.91 -11.10 2.18
C LYS A 68 4.70 -9.81 2.30
N ILE A 69 4.44 -9.09 3.40
CA ILE A 69 5.31 -8.02 3.90
C ILE A 69 5.67 -8.36 5.34
N GLY A 70 6.95 -8.69 5.57
CA GLY A 70 7.38 -9.28 6.84
C GLY A 70 6.63 -10.59 7.11
N SER A 71 6.00 -10.70 8.28
CA SER A 71 5.19 -11.86 8.68
C SER A 71 3.72 -11.79 8.26
N GLN A 72 3.31 -10.70 7.58
CA GLN A 72 1.90 -10.42 7.27
C GLN A 72 1.57 -10.78 5.82
N GLN A 73 0.47 -11.49 5.60
CA GLN A 73 -0.08 -11.73 4.27
C GLN A 73 -0.59 -10.43 3.65
N VAL A 74 -0.29 -10.22 2.37
CA VAL A 74 -0.91 -9.19 1.54
C VAL A 74 -2.30 -9.68 1.13
N LYS A 75 -3.32 -8.90 1.49
CA LYS A 75 -4.73 -9.17 1.16
C LYS A 75 -5.08 -8.63 -0.22
N SER A 76 -4.66 -7.40 -0.51
CA SER A 76 -4.89 -6.76 -1.80
C SER A 76 -3.81 -5.72 -2.10
N VAL A 77 -3.63 -5.44 -3.38
CA VAL A 77 -2.69 -4.45 -3.89
C VAL A 77 -3.42 -3.49 -4.80
N ARG A 78 -3.13 -2.21 -4.61
CA ARG A 78 -3.50 -1.13 -5.52
C ARG A 78 -2.23 -0.49 -6.05
N ASP A 79 -2.09 -0.44 -7.36
CA ASP A 79 -1.05 0.30 -8.05
C ASP A 79 -1.69 1.32 -8.99
N LEU A 80 -1.70 2.58 -8.56
CA LEU A 80 -2.28 3.68 -9.35
C LEU A 80 -1.40 4.11 -10.51
N THR A 81 -0.17 3.59 -10.59
CA THR A 81 0.74 3.85 -11.72
C THR A 81 0.30 3.08 -12.95
N ILE A 82 -0.09 1.82 -12.77
CA ILE A 82 -0.46 0.89 -13.85
C ILE A 82 -1.98 0.67 -13.95
N GLY A 83 -2.76 1.25 -13.04
CA GLY A 83 -4.22 1.11 -13.03
C GLY A 83 -4.70 -0.26 -12.55
N TYR A 84 -4.04 -0.83 -11.55
CA TYR A 84 -4.39 -2.10 -10.95
C TYR A 84 -4.94 -1.93 -9.53
N ASP A 85 -6.03 -2.61 -9.20
CA ASP A 85 -6.55 -2.74 -7.84
C ASP A 85 -7.39 -4.02 -7.70
N ASN A 86 -6.79 -5.08 -7.15
CA ASN A 86 -7.49 -6.36 -6.99
C ASN A 86 -8.48 -6.41 -5.82
N SER A 87 -8.73 -5.28 -5.15
CA SER A 87 -9.86 -5.15 -4.22
C SER A 87 -11.15 -4.66 -4.89
N MET A 88 -11.08 -4.32 -6.17
CA MET A 88 -12.18 -3.78 -6.97
C MET A 88 -12.56 -4.74 -8.11
N PRO A 89 -13.80 -4.63 -8.63
CA PRO A 89 -14.20 -5.36 -9.84
C PRO A 89 -13.23 -5.14 -11.00
N ASP A 90 -13.03 -6.18 -11.81
CA ASP A 90 -12.14 -6.19 -12.97
C ASP A 90 -10.69 -5.75 -12.66
N ASN A 91 -10.25 -5.90 -11.40
CA ASN A 91 -9.02 -5.37 -10.82
C ASN A 91 -8.67 -3.92 -11.20
N LYS A 92 -9.66 -3.03 -11.31
CA LYS A 92 -9.48 -1.63 -11.70
C LYS A 92 -9.71 -0.67 -10.52
N PRO A 93 -8.82 0.31 -10.30
CA PRO A 93 -9.00 1.28 -9.22
C PRO A 93 -10.16 2.23 -9.55
N VAL A 94 -10.91 2.60 -8.51
CA VAL A 94 -11.89 3.70 -8.56
C VAL A 94 -11.23 5.07 -8.41
N LEU A 95 -9.96 5.10 -7.96
CA LEU A 95 -9.20 6.32 -7.76
C LEU A 95 -8.50 6.76 -9.06
N PRO A 96 -8.26 8.08 -9.24
CA PRO A 96 -7.50 8.58 -10.38
C PRO A 96 -6.11 7.94 -10.49
N LEU A 97 -5.69 7.69 -11.73
CA LEU A 97 -4.36 7.13 -12.00
C LEU A 97 -3.27 8.19 -11.80
N SER A 98 -2.09 7.73 -11.40
CA SER A 98 -0.87 8.51 -11.23
C SER A 98 0.20 7.98 -12.20
N THR A 99 -0.08 8.01 -13.49
CA THR A 99 0.79 7.40 -14.52
C THR A 99 2.16 8.06 -14.63
N THR A 100 2.32 9.27 -14.12
CA THR A 100 3.58 10.03 -14.13
C THR A 100 4.39 9.91 -12.84
N SER A 101 3.85 9.26 -11.81
CA SER A 101 4.51 9.12 -10.50
C SER A 101 4.11 7.83 -9.81
N GLU A 102 5.11 6.99 -9.53
CA GLU A 102 4.95 5.67 -8.94
C GLU A 102 4.17 5.70 -7.61
N MET A 103 3.13 4.87 -7.48
CA MET A 103 2.37 4.70 -6.24
C MET A 103 1.78 3.29 -6.11
N ILE A 104 2.17 2.57 -5.05
CA ILE A 104 1.65 1.24 -4.71
C ILE A 104 1.17 1.24 -3.26
N THR A 105 -0.02 0.72 -3.01
CA THR A 105 -0.60 0.47 -1.69
C THR A 105 -0.84 -1.02 -1.50
N PHE A 106 -0.28 -1.57 -0.42
CA PHE A 106 -0.50 -2.92 0.05
C PHE A 106 -1.46 -2.88 1.25
N ASN A 107 -2.59 -3.57 1.13
CA ASN A 107 -3.49 -3.84 2.25
C ASN A 107 -3.15 -5.22 2.80
N LEU A 108 -2.84 -5.30 4.09
CA LEU A 108 -2.45 -6.55 4.75
C LEU A 108 -3.67 -7.23 5.38
N ALA A 109 -3.61 -8.55 5.53
CA ALA A 109 -4.69 -9.35 6.13
C ALA A 109 -5.01 -8.93 7.59
N SER A 110 -4.05 -8.34 8.30
CA SER A 110 -4.26 -7.75 9.64
C SER A 110 -5.06 -6.44 9.64
N GLY A 111 -5.38 -5.88 8.46
CA GLY A 111 -5.97 -4.54 8.32
C GLY A 111 -4.94 -3.40 8.35
N SER A 112 -3.66 -3.73 8.50
CA SER A 112 -2.55 -2.80 8.32
C SER A 112 -2.40 -2.39 6.86
N VAL A 113 -1.88 -1.19 6.60
CA VAL A 113 -1.73 -0.63 5.25
C VAL A 113 -0.32 -0.08 5.08
N ALA A 114 0.31 -0.34 3.94
CA ALA A 114 1.59 0.24 3.57
C ALA A 114 1.50 0.85 2.17
N THR A 115 1.81 2.13 2.03
CA THR A 115 1.83 2.84 0.74
C THR A 115 3.23 3.35 0.46
N LEU A 116 3.75 3.06 -0.74
CA LEU A 116 4.96 3.64 -1.29
C LEU A 116 4.56 4.61 -2.41
N ARG A 117 5.19 5.78 -2.44
CA ARG A 117 4.92 6.83 -3.42
C ARG A 117 6.20 7.55 -3.83
N ALA A 118 6.50 7.63 -5.12
CA ALA A 118 7.55 8.52 -5.61
C ALA A 118 7.15 9.99 -5.45
N SER A 119 8.11 10.84 -5.11
CA SER A 119 7.91 12.29 -5.15
C SER A 119 8.09 12.79 -6.58
N GLY A 120 7.16 13.58 -7.08
CA GLY A 120 7.24 14.14 -8.44
C GLY A 120 8.29 15.24 -8.62
N THR A 121 8.70 15.88 -7.53
CA THR A 121 9.58 17.08 -7.54
C THR A 121 10.94 16.85 -6.89
N GLU A 122 11.12 15.74 -6.16
CA GLU A 122 12.31 15.50 -5.37
C GLU A 122 12.73 14.04 -5.52
N PRO A 123 14.04 13.72 -5.46
CA PRO A 123 14.54 12.36 -5.63
C PRO A 123 14.30 11.55 -4.35
N LYS A 124 13.03 11.27 -4.04
CA LYS A 124 12.63 10.55 -2.83
C LYS A 124 11.42 9.66 -3.05
N ILE A 125 11.38 8.56 -2.32
CA ILE A 125 10.22 7.71 -2.14
C ILE A 125 9.65 7.99 -0.75
N LYS A 126 8.40 8.43 -0.70
CA LYS A 126 7.62 8.56 0.53
C LYS A 126 7.00 7.20 0.87
N TYR A 127 6.96 6.87 2.15
CA TYR A 127 6.25 5.70 2.64
C TYR A 127 5.31 6.08 3.78
N TYR A 128 4.13 5.49 3.75
CA TYR A 128 3.08 5.64 4.75
C TYR A 128 2.71 4.26 5.25
N ILE A 129 2.95 3.98 6.51
CA ILE A 129 2.67 2.69 7.12
C ILE A 129 1.69 2.92 8.27
N GLU A 130 0.56 2.22 8.22
CA GLU A 130 -0.39 2.11 9.30
C GLU A 130 -0.40 0.65 9.78
N LEU A 131 0.17 0.39 10.94
CA LEU A 131 0.17 -0.93 11.58
C LEU A 131 -0.95 -1.00 12.60
N LYS A 132 -1.74 -2.06 12.51
CA LYS A 132 -2.85 -2.36 13.42
C LYS A 132 -2.62 -3.72 14.04
N THR A 133 -2.79 -3.79 15.35
CA THR A 133 -2.76 -5.05 16.09
C THR A 133 -4.16 -5.40 16.58
N ALA A 134 -4.36 -6.68 16.93
CA ALA A 134 -5.61 -7.10 17.56
C ALA A 134 -5.81 -6.41 18.92
N PRO A 135 -7.06 -6.23 19.38
CA PRO A 135 -7.36 -5.64 20.68
C PRO A 135 -6.55 -6.24 21.83
N GLY A 136 -6.04 -5.39 22.72
CA GLY A 136 -5.27 -5.80 23.91
C GLY A 136 -3.79 -6.11 23.66
N LYS A 137 -3.29 -6.02 22.42
CA LYS A 137 -1.85 -6.04 22.12
C LYS A 137 -1.24 -4.67 22.37
N LYS A 138 -0.10 -4.61 23.06
CA LYS A 138 0.68 -3.40 23.33
C LYS A 138 1.86 -3.29 22.35
N GLU A 139 2.40 -2.08 22.20
CA GLU A 139 3.70 -1.83 21.56
C GLU A 139 4.75 -2.73 22.21
N ARG A 140 5.47 -3.50 21.40
CA ARG A 140 6.61 -4.33 21.86
C ARG A 140 7.89 -3.69 21.38
#